data_AF-U2RLJ1-F1
#
_entry.id   AF-U2RLJ1-F1
#
_cell.length_a   1.000
_cell.length_b   1.000
_cell.length_c   1.000
_cell.angle_alpha   90.00
_cell.angle_beta   90.00
_cell.angle_gamma   90.00
#
_symmetry.space_group_name_H-M   'P 1'
#
loop_
_entity.id
_entity.type
_entity.pdbx_description
1 polymer ?
#
loop_
_entity_poly.entity_id
_entity_poly.type
_entity_poly.pdbx_seq_one_letter_code
_entity_poly.pdbx_strand_id
1 'polypeptide(L)'
;MKHDDFDPTCQVADRKAPKEQPTMTRVTLSPSPGPERAPAAAAGAGLLTDSPVRASWPGTASGPGRAALRGEDTVIGPDDELRYVVLPAFDDAAQIGDAFRATAVAVDLLFDDGTRLLDTAPADQHGLPASARASFERAALTPDQWNLRRVPLAAHAGRRVVAVEIAVDAPAPAGPTSDELSAWIDGAAIGPARRLPADASPADLVVTTRGTQSSPTASRGNTMPFAGLPHGFTLVTPMTDTANLHWNYTWNQHSPQGRRPRLRGLAISHTPSLWIGDRGVLLVSASRGPGEPDPAGAVFDHDDESARPHRYGV
;
A
#
# COMPACT_ATOMS: atom_id res chain seq x y z
N MET A 1 -59.95 65.02 -4.28
CA MET A 1 -59.92 63.93 -3.28
C MET A 1 -59.57 62.67 -4.05
N LYS A 2 -58.46 62.03 -3.67
CA LYS A 2 -57.68 61.09 -4.48
C LYS A 2 -58.46 59.80 -4.79
N HIS A 3 -58.24 59.26 -5.99
CA HIS A 3 -58.54 57.86 -6.34
C HIS A 3 -57.27 57.05 -6.07
N ASP A 4 -57.42 55.98 -5.29
CA ASP A 4 -56.33 55.12 -4.82
C ASP A 4 -55.93 54.09 -5.87
N ASP A 5 -54.62 53.86 -5.89
CA ASP A 5 -53.84 53.04 -6.81
C ASP A 5 -54.02 51.53 -6.59
N PHE A 6 -53.80 50.82 -7.69
CA PHE A 6 -53.70 49.38 -7.86
C PHE A 6 -52.35 48.88 -7.31
N ASP A 7 -52.34 47.90 -6.39
CA ASP A 7 -51.12 47.17 -5.99
C ASP A 7 -51.24 45.69 -6.39
N PRO A 8 -50.51 45.22 -7.42
CA PRO A 8 -50.38 43.81 -7.73
C PRO A 8 -49.00 43.31 -7.33
N THR A 9 -48.82 42.94 -6.07
CA THR A 9 -47.64 42.17 -5.64
C THR A 9 -48.04 40.81 -5.10
N CYS A 10 -48.37 39.91 -6.03
CA CYS A 10 -48.36 38.47 -5.79
C CYS A 10 -46.91 38.03 -5.63
N GLN A 11 -46.50 37.74 -4.39
CA GLN A 11 -45.18 37.21 -4.05
C GLN A 11 -44.98 35.85 -4.71
N VAL A 12 -44.11 35.81 -5.71
CA VAL A 12 -43.58 34.56 -6.26
C VAL A 12 -42.60 34.00 -5.23
N ALA A 13 -42.98 32.91 -4.59
CA ALA A 13 -42.12 32.18 -3.67
C ALA A 13 -40.84 31.72 -4.39
N ASP A 14 -39.70 32.08 -3.82
CA ASP A 14 -38.37 31.62 -4.24
C ASP A 14 -38.32 30.09 -4.28
N ARG A 15 -38.35 29.54 -5.50
CA ARG A 15 -37.92 28.16 -5.75
C ARG A 15 -36.41 28.11 -5.53
N LYS A 16 -35.98 27.59 -4.38
CA LYS A 16 -34.60 27.15 -4.16
C LYS A 16 -34.15 26.31 -5.36
N ALA A 17 -33.13 26.80 -6.07
CA ALA A 17 -32.44 26.03 -7.09
C ALA A 17 -31.98 24.68 -6.49
N PRO A 18 -32.05 23.56 -7.26
CA PRO A 18 -31.50 22.30 -6.80
C PRO A 18 -30.00 22.50 -6.52
N LYS A 19 -29.53 22.06 -5.35
CA LYS A 19 -28.10 22.00 -5.05
C LYS A 19 -27.43 21.18 -6.16
N GLU A 20 -26.51 21.77 -6.91
CA GLU A 20 -25.65 21.04 -7.83
C GLU A 20 -25.05 19.84 -7.08
N GLN A 21 -25.32 18.64 -7.58
CA GLN A 21 -24.63 17.45 -7.10
C GLN A 21 -23.13 17.65 -7.42
N PRO A 22 -22.23 17.46 -6.44
CA PRO A 22 -20.80 17.57 -6.73
C PRO A 22 -20.47 16.64 -7.88
N THR A 23 -19.85 17.18 -8.93
CA THR A 23 -19.39 16.39 -10.08
C THR A 23 -18.40 15.35 -9.57
N MET A 24 -18.80 14.08 -9.61
CA MET A 24 -17.94 12.97 -9.20
C MET A 24 -16.76 12.86 -10.16
N THR A 25 -15.56 12.77 -9.62
CA THR A 25 -14.35 12.48 -10.37
C THR A 25 -14.49 11.10 -11.04
N ARG A 26 -14.30 11.07 -12.36
CA ARG A 26 -14.30 9.81 -13.12
C ARG A 26 -13.01 9.04 -12.83
N VAL A 27 -13.16 7.82 -12.32
CA VAL A 27 -12.05 6.88 -12.07
C VAL A 27 -12.12 5.75 -13.10
N THR A 28 -10.99 5.47 -13.75
CA THR A 28 -10.84 4.36 -14.71
C THR A 28 -9.98 3.29 -14.08
N LEU A 29 -10.40 2.03 -14.18
CA LEU A 29 -9.64 0.87 -13.71
C LEU A 29 -9.15 0.05 -14.89
N SER A 30 -7.90 -0.37 -14.85
CA SER A 30 -7.32 -1.27 -15.85
C SER A 30 -6.42 -2.33 -15.19
N PRO A 31 -6.39 -3.57 -15.74
CA PRO A 31 -5.35 -4.54 -15.38
C PRO A 31 -3.96 -3.97 -15.65
N SER A 32 -3.02 -4.23 -14.75
CA SER A 32 -1.64 -3.76 -14.87
C SER A 32 -0.68 -4.85 -14.40
N PRO A 33 0.50 -4.99 -15.02
CA PRO A 33 1.55 -5.84 -14.46
C PRO A 33 2.11 -5.26 -13.14
N GLY A 34 1.97 -3.95 -12.94
CA GLY A 34 2.44 -3.21 -11.77
C GLY A 34 3.00 -1.83 -12.15
N PRO A 35 3.43 -1.03 -11.17
CA PRO A 35 4.03 0.28 -11.39
C PRO A 35 5.40 0.16 -12.05
N GLU A 36 5.62 0.90 -13.13
CA GLU A 36 6.93 1.00 -13.80
C GLU A 36 7.96 1.71 -12.92
N ARG A 37 7.53 2.76 -12.22
CA ARG A 37 8.36 3.49 -11.25
C ARG A 37 8.05 3.01 -9.84
N ALA A 38 8.93 2.15 -9.33
CA ALA A 38 8.86 1.64 -7.97
C ALA A 38 10.29 1.57 -7.38
N PRO A 39 10.91 2.71 -7.01
CA PRO A 39 12.34 2.79 -6.71
C PRO A 39 12.84 1.83 -5.63
N ALA A 40 11.98 1.37 -4.72
CA ALA A 40 12.31 0.42 -3.64
C ALA A 40 11.63 -0.96 -3.79
N ALA A 41 11.12 -1.28 -4.97
CA ALA A 41 10.36 -2.50 -5.26
C ALA A 41 10.63 -3.01 -6.68
N ALA A 42 10.13 -4.21 -7.02
CA ALA A 42 10.20 -4.68 -8.40
C ALA A 42 9.34 -3.80 -9.31
N ALA A 43 9.95 -3.27 -10.37
CA ALA A 43 9.24 -2.52 -11.41
C ALA A 43 8.39 -3.47 -12.26
N GLY A 44 7.20 -3.02 -12.66
CA GLY A 44 6.28 -3.80 -13.49
C GLY A 44 5.75 -5.06 -12.81
N ALA A 45 5.68 -5.05 -11.47
CA ALA A 45 5.18 -6.16 -10.66
C ALA A 45 4.24 -5.66 -9.56
N GLY A 46 3.25 -6.47 -9.20
CA GLY A 46 2.53 -6.32 -7.93
C GLY A 46 3.43 -6.61 -6.73
N LEU A 47 2.89 -6.41 -5.53
CA LEU A 47 3.60 -6.73 -4.28
C LEU A 47 3.07 -8.02 -3.66
N LEU A 48 1.76 -8.21 -3.67
CA LEU A 48 1.06 -9.35 -3.07
C LEU A 48 0.51 -10.31 -4.13
N THR A 49 0.11 -9.80 -5.31
CA THR A 49 -0.40 -10.63 -6.40
C THR A 49 0.33 -10.32 -7.71
N ASP A 50 0.19 -11.19 -8.71
CA ASP A 50 0.77 -11.00 -10.04
C ASP A 50 -0.11 -10.12 -10.95
N SER A 51 -1.21 -9.56 -10.43
CA SER A 51 -2.19 -8.80 -11.23
C SER A 51 -2.78 -7.63 -10.44
N PRO A 52 -1.96 -6.62 -10.09
CA PRO A 52 -2.47 -5.39 -9.49
C PRO A 52 -3.39 -4.64 -10.48
N VAL A 53 -4.29 -3.84 -9.93
CA VAL A 53 -5.18 -2.96 -10.71
C VAL A 53 -4.64 -1.55 -10.68
N ARG A 54 -4.53 -0.93 -11.85
CA ARG A 54 -4.24 0.51 -11.96
C ARG A 54 -5.56 1.28 -11.92
N ALA A 55 -5.64 2.23 -11.01
CA ALA A 55 -6.66 3.27 -10.99
C ALA A 55 -6.07 4.55 -11.59
N SER A 56 -6.83 5.22 -12.45
CA SER A 56 -6.44 6.52 -12.98
C SER A 56 -7.60 7.49 -13.09
N TRP A 57 -7.30 8.78 -12.96
CA TRP A 57 -8.26 9.87 -12.99
C TRP A 57 -7.60 11.16 -13.49
N PRO A 58 -8.38 12.14 -14.00
CA PRO A 58 -7.80 13.36 -14.56
C PRO A 58 -6.91 14.10 -13.56
N GLY A 59 -5.78 14.61 -14.03
CA GLY A 59 -4.84 15.36 -13.20
C GLY A 59 -5.43 16.64 -12.62
N THR A 60 -6.33 17.27 -13.36
CA THR A 60 -7.07 18.45 -12.91
C THR A 60 -8.27 18.14 -12.00
N ALA A 61 -8.56 16.85 -11.75
CA ALA A 61 -9.71 16.47 -10.95
C ALA A 61 -9.64 17.06 -9.54
N SER A 62 -10.78 17.53 -9.05
CA SER A 62 -10.93 17.93 -7.66
C SER A 62 -12.23 17.36 -7.12
N GLY A 63 -12.16 16.83 -5.90
CA GLY A 63 -13.31 16.22 -5.23
C GLY A 63 -13.44 14.71 -5.47
N PRO A 64 -14.52 14.12 -4.89
CA PRO A 64 -14.63 12.68 -4.72
C PRO A 64 -14.91 11.96 -6.03
N GLY A 65 -14.37 10.75 -6.18
CA GLY A 65 -14.62 9.84 -7.28
C GLY A 65 -14.55 8.39 -6.82
N ARG A 66 -15.27 7.50 -7.49
CA ARG A 66 -15.33 6.07 -7.13
C ARG A 66 -15.42 5.17 -8.35
N ALA A 67 -14.86 3.98 -8.24
CA ALA A 67 -15.05 2.89 -9.20
C ALA A 67 -15.10 1.54 -8.48
N ALA A 68 -16.02 0.65 -8.89
CA ALA A 68 -16.10 -0.70 -8.35
C ALA A 68 -14.90 -1.53 -8.84
N LEU A 69 -14.10 -2.05 -7.90
CA LEU A 69 -13.00 -2.96 -8.19
C LEU A 69 -13.53 -4.37 -8.46
N ARG A 70 -14.47 -4.83 -7.62
CA ARG A 70 -15.19 -6.09 -7.78
C ARG A 70 -16.49 -6.10 -6.98
N GLY A 71 -17.40 -7.00 -7.34
CA GLY A 71 -18.47 -7.44 -6.46
C GLY A 71 -17.92 -8.27 -5.31
N GLU A 72 -18.64 -8.30 -4.19
CA GLU A 72 -18.27 -8.98 -2.96
C GLU A 72 -19.52 -9.62 -2.36
N ASP A 73 -19.37 -10.67 -1.55
CA ASP A 73 -20.48 -11.25 -0.77
C ASP A 73 -19.96 -11.82 0.55
N THR A 74 -19.25 -10.97 1.29
CA THR A 74 -18.58 -11.34 2.55
C THR A 74 -19.34 -10.71 3.71
N VAL A 75 -19.67 -11.52 4.73
CA VAL A 75 -20.17 -11.03 6.02
C VAL A 75 -18.96 -10.81 6.93
N ILE A 76 -18.86 -9.62 7.51
CA ILE A 76 -17.72 -9.23 8.34
C ILE A 76 -17.74 -10.00 9.67
N GLY A 77 -16.65 -10.70 9.97
CA GLY A 77 -16.38 -11.33 11.25
C GLY A 77 -15.94 -10.34 12.34
N PRO A 78 -15.97 -10.74 13.62
CA PRO A 78 -15.61 -9.87 14.76
C PRO A 78 -14.13 -9.45 14.77
N ASP A 79 -13.28 -10.21 14.09
CA ASP A 79 -11.82 -10.03 14.06
C ASP A 79 -11.31 -9.64 12.67
N ASP A 80 -12.20 -9.33 11.74
CA ASP A 80 -11.82 -9.06 10.35
C ASP A 80 -11.17 -7.69 10.18
N GLU A 81 -10.31 -7.60 9.17
CA GLU A 81 -9.73 -6.37 8.65
C GLU A 81 -9.87 -6.32 7.13
N LEU A 82 -9.95 -5.10 6.59
CA LEU A 82 -9.66 -4.84 5.19
C LEU A 82 -8.15 -4.66 5.04
N ARG A 83 -7.50 -5.53 4.28
CA ARG A 83 -6.08 -5.45 3.96
C ARG A 83 -5.89 -5.19 2.47
N TYR A 84 -5.02 -4.24 2.12
CA TYR A 84 -4.58 -4.00 0.75
C TYR A 84 -3.22 -3.30 0.75
N VAL A 85 -2.55 -3.29 -0.40
CA VAL A 85 -1.41 -2.40 -0.62
C VAL A 85 -1.74 -1.42 -1.75
N VAL A 86 -1.24 -0.19 -1.62
CA VAL A 86 -1.45 0.86 -2.62
C VAL A 86 -0.15 1.59 -2.93
N LEU A 87 0.12 1.82 -4.21
CA LEU A 87 1.23 2.65 -4.69
C LEU A 87 0.65 3.82 -5.49
N PRO A 88 0.55 5.02 -4.91
CA PRO A 88 0.21 6.22 -5.67
C PRO A 88 1.42 6.74 -6.43
N ALA A 89 1.24 7.15 -7.69
CA ALA A 89 2.30 7.73 -8.51
C ALA A 89 2.69 9.14 -8.03
N PHE A 90 3.98 9.46 -8.01
CA PHE A 90 4.43 10.84 -7.87
C PHE A 90 4.29 11.58 -9.20
N ASP A 91 3.77 12.80 -9.18
CA ASP A 91 3.67 13.66 -10.38
C ASP A 91 4.90 14.57 -10.49
N ASP A 92 5.92 14.12 -11.25
CA ASP A 92 7.16 14.89 -11.47
C ASP A 92 6.94 16.19 -12.27
N ALA A 93 5.80 16.33 -12.98
CA ALA A 93 5.49 17.54 -13.74
C ALA A 93 4.83 18.63 -12.88
N ALA A 94 4.35 18.26 -11.68
CA ALA A 94 3.71 19.17 -10.75
C ALA A 94 4.72 19.81 -9.78
N GLN A 95 4.34 20.96 -9.23
CA GLN A 95 5.05 21.52 -8.09
C GLN A 95 4.96 20.60 -6.87
N ILE A 96 5.91 20.72 -5.94
CA ILE A 96 6.06 19.82 -4.78
C ILE A 96 4.75 19.59 -4.02
N GLY A 97 3.92 20.62 -3.82
CA GLY A 97 2.64 20.46 -3.10
C GLY A 97 1.62 19.60 -3.87
N ASP A 98 1.59 19.72 -5.20
CA ASP A 98 0.64 19.01 -6.06
C ASP A 98 1.17 17.62 -6.48
N ALA A 99 2.48 17.40 -6.39
CA ALA A 99 3.14 16.15 -6.80
C ALA A 99 2.69 14.91 -6.01
N PHE A 100 2.11 15.11 -4.82
CA PHE A 100 1.60 14.05 -3.94
C PHE A 100 0.10 13.77 -4.12
N ARG A 101 -0.61 14.47 -5.01
CA ARG A 101 -2.08 14.40 -5.10
C ARG A 101 -2.63 13.01 -5.40
N ALA A 102 -1.85 12.13 -6.03
CA ALA A 102 -2.24 10.74 -6.24
C ALA A 102 -2.42 9.95 -4.92
N THR A 103 -1.82 10.41 -3.81
CA THR A 103 -1.99 9.82 -2.47
C THR A 103 -3.40 10.01 -1.90
N ALA A 104 -4.23 10.85 -2.53
CA ALA A 104 -5.64 10.98 -2.22
C ALA A 104 -6.47 9.81 -2.80
N VAL A 105 -6.10 8.58 -2.42
CA VAL A 105 -6.69 7.32 -2.90
C VAL A 105 -6.88 6.35 -1.73
N ALA A 106 -7.96 5.58 -1.76
CA ALA A 106 -8.30 4.59 -0.74
C ALA A 106 -9.09 3.42 -1.33
N VAL A 107 -9.20 2.33 -0.57
CA VAL A 107 -10.15 1.24 -0.83
C VAL A 107 -11.31 1.40 0.15
N ASP A 108 -12.54 1.30 -0.38
CA ASP A 108 -13.78 1.39 0.38
C ASP A 108 -14.58 0.10 0.24
N LEU A 109 -15.49 -0.14 1.19
CA LEU A 109 -16.42 -1.25 1.18
C LEU A 109 -17.83 -0.70 1.08
N LEU A 110 -18.60 -1.18 0.11
CA LEU A 110 -20.04 -0.90 0.01
C LEU A 110 -20.81 -1.99 0.77
N PHE A 111 -21.66 -1.57 1.70
CA PHE A 111 -22.55 -2.47 2.43
C PHE A 111 -23.88 -2.66 1.71
N ASP A 112 -24.61 -3.71 2.04
CA ASP A 112 -25.91 -4.01 1.45
C ASP A 112 -27.03 -3.01 1.80
N ASP A 113 -26.85 -2.23 2.86
CA ASP A 113 -27.68 -1.07 3.21
C ASP A 113 -27.36 0.20 2.39
N GLY A 114 -26.36 0.14 1.50
CA GLY A 114 -25.93 1.23 0.63
C GLY A 114 -24.96 2.24 1.27
N THR A 115 -24.64 2.10 2.55
CA THR A 115 -23.61 2.91 3.23
C THR A 115 -22.21 2.36 2.96
N ARG A 116 -21.17 3.13 3.32
CA ARG A 116 -19.79 2.74 3.07
C ARG A 116 -18.92 2.72 4.33
N LEU A 117 -17.83 1.98 4.26
CA LEU A 117 -16.82 1.93 5.33
C LEU A 117 -16.20 3.30 5.57
N LEU A 118 -15.82 4.02 4.51
CA LEU A 118 -15.12 5.31 4.67
C LEU A 118 -16.02 6.43 5.25
N ASP A 119 -17.35 6.27 5.23
CA ASP A 119 -18.29 7.23 5.83
C ASP A 119 -18.15 7.29 7.36
N THR A 120 -17.57 6.26 7.99
CA THR A 120 -17.33 6.23 9.45
C THR A 120 -15.94 6.75 9.85
N ALA A 121 -15.20 7.34 8.90
CA ALA A 121 -13.84 7.84 9.08
C ALA A 121 -12.90 6.84 9.81
N PRO A 122 -12.78 5.59 9.33
CA PRO A 122 -11.97 4.59 10.01
C PRO A 122 -10.48 4.93 9.92
N ALA A 123 -9.71 4.37 10.85
CA ALA A 123 -8.26 4.50 10.89
C ALA A 123 -7.57 3.17 10.55
N ASP A 124 -6.34 3.26 10.04
CA ASP A 124 -5.50 2.10 9.73
C ASP A 124 -4.74 1.58 10.97
N GLN A 125 -3.86 0.60 10.76
CA GLN A 125 -3.00 0.02 11.79
C GLN A 125 -2.05 1.00 12.50
N HIS A 126 -1.87 2.20 11.97
CA HIS A 126 -1.03 3.27 12.51
C HIS A 126 -1.86 4.41 13.12
N GLY A 127 -3.19 4.29 13.15
CA GLY A 127 -4.09 5.35 13.60
C GLY A 127 -4.22 6.49 12.59
N LEU A 128 -3.78 6.28 11.34
CA LEU A 128 -3.93 7.26 10.26
C LEU A 128 -5.29 7.09 9.58
N PRO A 129 -5.93 8.17 9.10
CA PRO A 129 -7.21 8.07 8.41
C PRO A 129 -7.13 7.13 7.20
N ALA A 130 -8.18 6.37 6.94
CA ALA A 130 -8.28 5.48 5.78
C ALA A 130 -8.97 6.12 4.57
N SER A 131 -9.69 7.23 4.74
CA SER A 131 -10.36 7.90 3.62
C SER A 131 -9.36 8.63 2.71
N ALA A 132 -9.67 8.70 1.42
CA ALA A 132 -8.79 9.24 0.38
C ALA A 132 -8.29 10.65 0.71
N ARG A 133 -9.20 11.59 0.95
CA ARG A 133 -8.87 12.99 1.27
C ARG A 133 -8.01 13.12 2.53
N ALA A 134 -8.43 12.48 3.61
CA ALA A 134 -7.74 12.58 4.90
C ALA A 134 -6.38 11.86 4.88
N SER A 135 -6.22 10.81 4.07
CA SER A 135 -4.94 10.15 3.83
C SER A 135 -3.93 11.11 3.20
N PHE A 136 -4.35 11.89 2.19
CA PHE A 136 -3.52 12.95 1.60
C PHE A 136 -3.17 14.02 2.64
N GLU A 137 -4.16 14.56 3.35
CA GLU A 137 -3.95 15.66 4.31
C GLU A 137 -3.06 15.28 5.51
N ARG A 138 -3.02 13.99 5.85
CA ARG A 138 -2.18 13.45 6.93
C ARG A 138 -0.89 12.78 6.43
N ALA A 139 -0.58 12.91 5.14
CA ALA A 139 0.57 12.26 4.50
C ALA A 139 0.67 10.76 4.85
N ALA A 140 -0.47 10.07 4.84
CA ALA A 140 -0.57 8.69 5.29
C ALA A 140 0.04 7.67 4.32
N LEU A 141 0.27 8.08 3.07
CA LEU A 141 0.87 7.28 2.01
C LEU A 141 2.13 7.98 1.49
N THR A 142 3.15 7.19 1.17
CA THR A 142 4.34 7.66 0.44
C THR A 142 4.17 7.32 -1.05
N PRO A 143 4.30 8.30 -1.97
CA PRO A 143 4.20 8.04 -3.41
C PRO A 143 5.39 7.23 -3.93
N ASP A 144 5.19 6.57 -5.06
CA ASP A 144 6.12 5.63 -5.71
C ASP A 144 6.59 4.49 -4.79
N GLN A 145 5.86 4.23 -3.72
CA GLN A 145 6.12 3.13 -2.81
C GLN A 145 4.84 2.36 -2.50
N TRP A 146 4.98 1.04 -2.30
CA TRP A 146 3.87 0.23 -1.81
C TRP A 146 3.58 0.53 -0.33
N ASN A 147 2.36 0.96 -0.05
CA ASN A 147 1.87 1.26 1.29
C ASN A 147 0.89 0.17 1.72
N LEU A 148 1.23 -0.60 2.75
CA LEU A 148 0.31 -1.56 3.36
C LEU A 148 -0.72 -0.84 4.20
N ARG A 149 -2.00 -1.14 3.96
CA ARG A 149 -3.14 -0.60 4.67
C ARG A 149 -3.93 -1.76 5.27
N ARG A 150 -4.22 -1.65 6.57
CA ARG A 150 -5.01 -2.60 7.34
C ARG A 150 -6.02 -1.79 8.15
N VAL A 151 -7.30 -1.92 7.81
CA VAL A 151 -8.39 -1.19 8.45
C VAL A 151 -9.21 -2.18 9.26
N PRO A 152 -9.24 -2.09 10.60
CA PRO A 152 -10.05 -2.97 11.43
C PRO A 152 -11.53 -2.84 11.08
N LEU A 153 -12.24 -3.97 11.00
CA LEU A 153 -13.66 -4.01 10.64
C LEU A 153 -14.57 -4.45 11.80
N ALA A 154 -14.02 -4.64 13.01
CA ALA A 154 -14.77 -5.12 14.17
C ALA A 154 -16.03 -4.30 14.49
N ALA A 155 -16.02 -2.97 14.27
CA ALA A 155 -17.18 -2.09 14.45
C ALA A 155 -18.31 -2.33 13.43
N HIS A 156 -18.06 -3.15 12.41
CA HIS A 156 -18.97 -3.50 11.33
C HIS A 156 -19.27 -5.00 11.29
N ALA A 157 -18.94 -5.75 12.34
CA ALA A 157 -19.22 -7.18 12.43
C ALA A 157 -20.70 -7.49 12.19
N GLY A 158 -20.98 -8.53 11.42
CA GLY A 158 -22.31 -8.96 10.99
C GLY A 158 -22.88 -8.20 9.79
N ARG A 159 -22.24 -7.12 9.33
CA ARG A 159 -22.65 -6.42 8.11
C ARG A 159 -22.14 -7.16 6.88
N ARG A 160 -22.91 -7.11 5.79
CA ARG A 160 -22.56 -7.74 4.52
C ARG A 160 -21.97 -6.73 3.55
N VAL A 161 -20.82 -7.05 2.98
CA VAL A 161 -20.14 -6.27 1.96
C VAL A 161 -20.57 -6.79 0.59
N VAL A 162 -21.02 -5.87 -0.27
CA VAL A 162 -21.52 -6.19 -1.63
C VAL A 162 -20.58 -5.75 -2.74
N ALA A 163 -19.65 -4.83 -2.45
CA ALA A 163 -18.60 -4.44 -3.38
C ALA A 163 -17.37 -3.91 -2.65
N VAL A 164 -16.21 -4.11 -3.29
CA VAL A 164 -14.98 -3.38 -2.97
C VAL A 164 -14.80 -2.30 -4.02
N GLU A 165 -14.63 -1.05 -3.57
CA GLU A 165 -14.51 0.13 -4.42
C GLU A 165 -13.14 0.79 -4.23
N ILE A 166 -12.64 1.44 -5.28
CA ILE A 166 -11.55 2.41 -5.16
C ILE A 166 -12.17 3.79 -5.05
N ALA A 167 -11.74 4.56 -4.06
CA ALA A 167 -12.16 5.94 -3.82
C ALA A 167 -10.98 6.89 -4.02
N VAL A 168 -11.23 8.02 -4.68
CA VAL A 168 -10.27 9.12 -4.82
C VAL A 168 -10.91 10.41 -4.36
N ASP A 169 -10.11 11.34 -3.82
CA ASP A 169 -10.60 12.67 -3.44
C ASP A 169 -9.44 13.68 -3.37
N ALA A 170 -8.85 13.94 -4.54
CA ALA A 170 -7.72 14.84 -4.65
C ALA A 170 -8.15 16.31 -4.47
N PRO A 171 -7.34 17.15 -3.80
CA PRO A 171 -7.55 18.60 -3.84
C PRO A 171 -7.46 19.13 -5.26
N ALA A 172 -8.07 20.30 -5.48
CA ALA A 172 -7.78 21.11 -6.65
C ALA A 172 -6.27 21.40 -6.71
N PRO A 173 -5.64 21.24 -7.89
CA PRO A 173 -4.24 21.56 -8.02
C PRO A 173 -4.03 23.07 -7.87
N ALA A 174 -2.91 23.46 -7.26
CA ALA A 174 -2.51 24.86 -7.15
C ALA A 174 -1.73 25.36 -8.36
N GLY A 175 -1.32 24.48 -9.27
CA GLY A 175 -0.57 24.80 -10.47
C GLY A 175 -0.72 23.78 -11.59
N PRO A 176 0.15 23.84 -12.62
CA PRO A 176 0.20 22.82 -13.67
C PRO A 176 0.48 21.43 -13.08
N THR A 177 -0.14 20.41 -13.67
CA THR A 177 0.03 19.00 -13.30
C THR A 177 0.17 18.16 -14.56
N SER A 178 0.53 16.88 -14.40
CA SER A 178 0.28 15.89 -15.45
C SER A 178 -1.20 15.79 -15.81
N ASP A 179 -1.51 15.27 -17.00
CA ASP A 179 -2.88 15.09 -17.48
C ASP A 179 -3.66 14.04 -16.66
N GLU A 180 -2.96 13.14 -15.99
CA GLU A 180 -3.53 11.99 -15.29
C GLU A 180 -2.81 11.76 -13.94
N LEU A 181 -3.59 11.51 -12.89
CA LEU A 181 -3.11 10.92 -11.64
C LEU A 181 -3.37 9.41 -11.67
N SER A 182 -2.50 8.64 -11.04
CA SER A 182 -2.67 7.18 -10.99
C SER A 182 -2.17 6.56 -9.70
N ALA A 183 -2.75 5.40 -9.38
CA ALA A 183 -2.31 4.54 -8.29
C ALA A 183 -2.52 3.08 -8.67
N TRP A 184 -1.71 2.19 -8.09
CA TRP A 184 -1.88 0.75 -8.20
C TRP A 184 -2.40 0.19 -6.88
N ILE A 185 -3.44 -0.64 -6.94
CA ILE A 185 -4.02 -1.33 -5.80
C ILE A 185 -3.77 -2.82 -5.99
N ASP A 186 -3.29 -3.48 -4.94
CA ASP A 186 -2.97 -4.91 -4.98
C ASP A 186 -3.41 -5.63 -3.70
N GLY A 187 -3.83 -6.89 -3.86
CA GLY A 187 -4.19 -7.79 -2.77
C GLY A 187 -5.31 -7.30 -1.84
N ALA A 188 -6.30 -6.55 -2.36
CA ALA A 188 -7.43 -6.06 -1.57
C ALA A 188 -8.32 -7.22 -1.09
N ALA A 189 -8.25 -7.55 0.19
CA ALA A 189 -8.92 -8.68 0.81
C ALA A 189 -9.60 -8.30 2.13
N ILE A 190 -10.71 -8.99 2.43
CA ILE A 190 -11.40 -8.94 3.72
C ILE A 190 -11.17 -10.30 4.38
N GLY A 191 -10.77 -10.30 5.64
CA GLY A 191 -10.60 -11.53 6.39
C GLY A 191 -9.98 -11.29 7.76
N PRO A 192 -9.74 -12.36 8.54
CA PRO A 192 -9.31 -12.24 9.91
C PRO A 192 -7.95 -11.55 9.99
N ALA A 193 -7.82 -10.59 10.91
CA ALA A 193 -6.55 -9.95 11.18
C ALA A 193 -5.51 -11.01 11.61
N ARG A 194 -4.31 -10.96 11.01
CA ARG A 194 -3.20 -11.83 11.44
C ARG A 194 -2.82 -11.51 12.88
N ARG A 195 -3.25 -12.35 13.82
CA ARG A 195 -2.87 -12.30 15.24
C ARG A 195 -1.73 -13.29 15.50
N LEU A 196 -0.85 -12.92 16.42
CA LEU A 196 0.12 -13.85 16.96
C LEU A 196 -0.56 -14.73 18.03
N PRO A 197 -0.03 -15.94 18.29
CA PRO A 197 -0.50 -16.78 19.39
C PRO A 197 -0.54 -16.02 20.72
N ALA A 198 -1.47 -16.38 21.60
CA ALA A 198 -1.64 -15.69 22.89
C ALA A 198 -0.41 -15.83 23.81
N ASP A 199 0.40 -16.86 23.59
CA ASP A 199 1.65 -17.16 24.27
C ASP A 199 2.90 -16.64 23.53
N ALA A 200 2.71 -15.79 22.50
CA ALA A 200 3.81 -15.19 21.76
C ALA A 200 4.72 -14.35 22.67
N SER A 201 6.03 -14.55 22.55
CA SER A 201 7.02 -13.74 23.26
C SER A 201 7.13 -12.34 22.66
N PRO A 202 7.68 -11.35 23.39
CA PRO A 202 7.97 -10.04 22.80
C PRO A 202 8.85 -10.12 21.54
N ALA A 203 9.73 -11.13 21.44
CA ALA A 203 10.57 -11.33 20.25
C ALA A 203 9.75 -11.78 19.03
N ASP A 204 8.62 -12.46 19.22
CA ASP A 204 7.71 -12.89 18.14
C ASP A 204 6.92 -11.73 17.55
N LEU A 205 6.77 -10.63 18.30
CA LEU A 205 6.17 -9.39 17.81
C LEU A 205 7.08 -8.66 16.81
N VAL A 206 8.40 -8.96 16.82
CA VAL A 206 9.38 -8.28 15.98
C VAL A 206 9.41 -8.91 14.59
N VAL A 207 9.33 -8.06 13.57
CA VAL A 207 9.50 -8.43 12.15
C VAL A 207 10.81 -7.82 11.68
N THR A 208 11.80 -8.66 11.40
CA THR A 208 13.16 -8.18 11.06
C THR A 208 13.26 -7.66 9.63
N THR A 209 12.25 -7.90 8.80
CA THR A 209 12.19 -7.40 7.42
C THR A 209 11.66 -5.97 7.32
N ARG A 210 11.23 -5.36 8.43
CA ARG A 210 10.77 -3.97 8.44
C ARG A 210 11.92 -3.04 8.03
N GLY A 211 11.73 -2.29 6.95
CA GLY A 211 12.73 -1.38 6.37
C GLY A 211 13.58 -1.98 5.26
N THR A 212 13.42 -3.26 4.95
CA THR A 212 14.17 -3.97 3.87
C THR A 212 13.61 -3.72 2.47
N GLN A 213 12.40 -3.15 2.36
CA GLN A 213 11.86 -2.65 1.11
C GLN A 213 12.44 -1.27 0.82
N SER A 214 13.75 -1.24 0.58
CA SER A 214 14.57 -0.07 0.31
C SER A 214 15.45 -0.33 -0.90
N SER A 215 15.99 0.74 -1.48
CA SER A 215 17.03 0.73 -2.50
C SER A 215 18.04 1.85 -2.27
N PRO A 216 19.15 1.91 -3.03
CA PRO A 216 20.09 3.03 -2.98
C PRO A 216 19.46 4.40 -3.27
N THR A 217 18.33 4.46 -3.99
CA THR A 217 17.65 5.71 -4.36
C THR A 217 16.42 6.03 -3.51
N ALA A 218 15.87 5.04 -2.79
CA ALA A 218 14.70 5.23 -1.94
C ALA A 218 14.81 4.38 -0.67
N SER A 219 14.95 5.03 0.49
CA SER A 219 15.04 4.37 1.78
C SER A 219 13.69 4.27 2.48
N ARG A 220 13.44 3.11 3.09
CA ARG A 220 12.40 2.85 4.10
C ARG A 220 12.99 2.43 5.45
N GLY A 221 14.28 2.66 5.64
CA GLY A 221 15.04 2.29 6.82
C GLY A 221 16.39 1.65 6.51
N ASN A 222 16.58 1.14 5.28
CA ASN A 222 17.82 0.48 4.86
C ASN A 222 18.28 -0.61 5.83
N THR A 223 17.34 -1.42 6.30
CA THR A 223 17.60 -2.51 7.24
C THR A 223 17.82 -3.82 6.48
N MET A 224 18.30 -4.84 7.20
CA MET A 224 18.41 -6.21 6.74
C MET A 224 17.82 -7.16 7.79
N PRO A 225 17.22 -8.29 7.39
CA PRO A 225 16.54 -9.18 8.30
C PRO A 225 17.53 -10.09 9.05
N PHE A 226 18.20 -9.53 10.04
CA PHE A 226 19.14 -10.26 10.87
C PHE A 226 18.44 -11.14 11.92
N ALA A 227 18.95 -12.36 12.06
CA ALA A 227 18.69 -13.25 13.18
C ALA A 227 19.99 -13.47 13.96
N GLY A 228 19.91 -13.37 15.29
CA GLY A 228 21.05 -13.54 16.18
C GLY A 228 20.75 -13.08 17.61
N LEU A 229 21.76 -13.17 18.47
CA LEU A 229 21.67 -12.65 19.83
C LEU A 229 21.86 -11.12 19.83
N PRO A 230 21.27 -10.40 20.80
CA PRO A 230 21.62 -9.00 21.04
C PRO A 230 23.13 -8.84 21.21
N HIS A 231 23.76 -7.94 20.44
CA HIS A 231 25.21 -7.73 20.40
C HIS A 231 26.03 -8.98 20.03
N GLY A 232 25.43 -9.95 19.33
CA GLY A 232 26.14 -11.11 18.83
C GLY A 232 27.27 -10.71 17.88
N PHE A 233 28.40 -11.43 17.97
CA PHE A 233 29.54 -11.20 17.08
C PHE A 233 29.19 -11.48 15.61
N THR A 234 28.40 -12.53 15.36
CA THR A 234 27.93 -12.95 14.03
C THR A 234 26.41 -12.93 13.96
N LEU A 235 25.86 -12.37 12.88
CA LEU A 235 24.42 -12.38 12.59
C LEU A 235 24.14 -13.19 11.33
N VAL A 236 22.99 -13.86 11.28
CA VAL A 236 22.53 -14.57 10.08
C VAL A 236 21.53 -13.68 9.33
N THR A 237 21.70 -13.54 8.03
CA THR A 237 20.73 -12.83 7.17
C THR A 237 20.57 -13.56 5.84
N PRO A 238 19.36 -13.66 5.26
CA PRO A 238 19.21 -14.06 3.86
C PRO A 238 19.92 -13.08 2.92
N MET A 239 20.34 -13.60 1.77
CA MET A 239 20.78 -12.82 0.62
C MET A 239 19.89 -13.09 -0.57
N THR A 240 19.39 -12.03 -1.21
CA THR A 240 18.72 -12.08 -2.53
C THR A 240 19.64 -11.61 -3.67
N ASP A 241 20.74 -10.93 -3.35
CA ASP A 241 21.84 -10.64 -4.27
C ASP A 241 23.19 -10.98 -3.61
N THR A 242 23.99 -11.83 -4.26
CA THR A 242 25.33 -12.23 -3.78
C THR A 242 26.46 -11.47 -4.46
N ALA A 243 26.17 -10.71 -5.53
CA ALA A 243 27.16 -9.91 -6.23
C ALA A 243 27.46 -8.59 -5.53
N ASN A 244 26.56 -8.13 -4.66
CA ASN A 244 26.65 -6.84 -4.00
C ASN A 244 26.66 -6.98 -2.47
N LEU A 245 27.85 -6.93 -1.86
CA LEU A 245 28.04 -7.00 -0.40
C LEU A 245 27.56 -5.76 0.37
N HIS A 246 27.12 -4.73 -0.34
CA HIS A 246 26.50 -3.53 0.23
C HIS A 246 24.97 -3.62 0.22
N TRP A 247 24.38 -4.51 -0.59
CA TRP A 247 22.94 -4.59 -0.77
C TRP A 247 22.47 -6.04 -0.88
N ASN A 248 22.70 -6.79 0.18
CA ASN A 248 22.57 -8.25 0.16
C ASN A 248 21.11 -8.73 0.07
N TYR A 249 20.16 -7.96 0.61
CA TYR A 249 18.75 -8.32 0.67
C TYR A 249 17.87 -7.12 0.32
N THR A 250 16.86 -7.38 -0.51
CA THR A 250 15.68 -6.53 -0.66
C THR A 250 14.45 -7.38 -0.48
N TRP A 251 13.38 -6.77 0.06
CA TRP A 251 12.09 -7.45 0.20
C TRP A 251 11.63 -8.00 -1.15
N ASN A 252 11.38 -7.13 -2.14
CA ASN A 252 10.90 -7.57 -3.44
C ASN A 252 11.66 -7.01 -4.65
N GLN A 253 12.61 -6.07 -4.49
CA GLN A 253 13.27 -5.43 -5.63
C GLN A 253 14.15 -6.39 -6.43
N HIS A 254 14.79 -7.36 -5.79
CA HIS A 254 15.57 -8.43 -6.43
C HIS A 254 14.68 -9.55 -6.99
N SER A 255 13.60 -9.17 -7.67
CA SER A 255 12.71 -10.10 -8.37
C SER A 255 12.97 -9.97 -9.88
N PRO A 256 13.73 -10.89 -10.50
CA PRO A 256 14.07 -10.79 -11.92
C PRO A 256 12.84 -10.95 -12.82
N GLN A 257 11.78 -11.59 -12.33
CA GLN A 257 10.51 -11.78 -13.02
C GLN A 257 9.36 -11.74 -12.01
N GLY A 258 8.38 -10.85 -12.24
CA GLY A 258 7.21 -10.70 -11.38
C GLY A 258 7.55 -10.21 -9.97
N ARG A 259 6.74 -10.60 -8.98
CA ARG A 259 6.84 -10.09 -7.60
C ARG A 259 7.77 -10.87 -6.68
N ARG A 260 8.18 -12.07 -7.08
CA ARG A 260 8.82 -13.04 -6.17
C ARG A 260 10.35 -12.94 -6.23
N PRO A 261 11.02 -12.67 -5.09
CA PRO A 261 12.46 -12.65 -5.01
C PRO A 261 13.06 -14.06 -5.11
N ARG A 262 14.39 -14.11 -5.25
CA ARG A 262 15.17 -15.36 -5.20
C ARG A 262 16.12 -15.34 -4.00
N LEU A 263 16.01 -16.32 -3.13
CA LEU A 263 16.98 -16.56 -2.06
C LEU A 263 18.21 -17.23 -2.65
N ARG A 264 19.38 -16.61 -2.48
CA ARG A 264 20.67 -17.11 -2.96
C ARG A 264 21.43 -17.90 -1.89
N GLY A 265 21.15 -17.60 -0.62
CA GLY A 265 21.71 -18.28 0.55
C GLY A 265 21.54 -17.46 1.82
N LEU A 266 22.12 -17.97 2.90
CA LEU A 266 22.21 -17.29 4.19
C LEU A 266 23.65 -16.82 4.43
N ALA A 267 23.83 -15.54 4.69
CA ALA A 267 25.11 -14.96 5.06
C ALA A 267 25.29 -14.96 6.57
N ILE A 268 26.47 -15.37 7.01
CA ILE A 268 27.05 -14.97 8.30
C ILE A 268 27.68 -13.60 8.07
N SER A 269 27.06 -12.58 8.65
CA SER A 269 27.23 -11.19 8.25
C SER A 269 27.62 -10.31 9.43
N HIS A 270 28.36 -9.24 9.10
CA HIS A 270 28.80 -8.18 10.02
C HIS A 270 28.47 -6.78 9.47
N THR A 271 27.61 -6.69 8.44
CA THR A 271 27.31 -5.39 7.81
C THR A 271 26.53 -4.51 8.78
N PRO A 272 27.02 -3.30 9.10
CA PRO A 272 26.31 -2.37 9.97
C PRO A 272 25.33 -1.48 9.18
N SER A 273 25.58 -1.33 7.88
CA SER A 273 24.75 -0.58 6.94
C SER A 273 25.23 -0.85 5.52
N LEU A 274 24.35 -0.56 4.57
CA LEU A 274 24.67 -0.65 3.14
C LEU A 274 25.89 0.20 2.73
N TRP A 275 26.13 1.34 3.39
CA TRP A 275 27.19 2.28 2.98
C TRP A 275 28.58 1.77 3.37
N ILE A 276 28.65 1.03 4.48
CA ILE A 276 29.88 0.41 4.97
C ILE A 276 30.12 -0.93 4.27
N GLY A 277 29.05 -1.67 3.98
CA GLY A 277 29.13 -3.00 3.42
C GLY A 277 29.53 -4.05 4.43
N ASP A 278 29.60 -5.29 3.95
CA ASP A 278 29.88 -6.46 4.77
C ASP A 278 31.36 -6.87 4.77
N ARG A 279 31.77 -7.63 5.79
CA ARG A 279 33.14 -8.13 5.95
C ARG A 279 33.17 -9.49 6.62
N GLY A 280 34.17 -10.31 6.25
CA GLY A 280 34.32 -11.66 6.81
C GLY A 280 33.10 -12.55 6.59
N VAL A 281 32.45 -12.39 5.43
CA VAL A 281 31.18 -13.06 5.12
C VAL A 281 31.41 -14.52 4.77
N LEU A 282 30.60 -15.39 5.37
CA LEU A 282 30.43 -16.76 4.92
C LEU A 282 29.02 -16.93 4.37
N LEU A 283 28.91 -17.35 3.10
CA LEU A 283 27.62 -17.69 2.47
C LEU A 283 27.38 -19.19 2.56
N VAL A 284 26.18 -19.55 3.03
CA VAL A 284 25.68 -20.94 3.04
C VAL A 284 24.48 -21.03 2.11
N SER A 285 24.59 -21.84 1.06
CA SER A 285 23.52 -22.10 0.10
C SER A 285 23.10 -23.56 0.15
N ALA A 286 21.82 -23.84 -0.05
CA ALA A 286 21.26 -25.18 -0.05
C ALA A 286 20.87 -25.61 -1.48
N SER A 287 21.06 -26.89 -1.79
CA SER A 287 20.58 -27.55 -3.01
C SER A 287 19.60 -28.68 -2.66
N ARG A 288 18.65 -28.97 -3.56
CA ARG A 288 17.64 -30.04 -3.35
C ARG A 288 18.17 -31.45 -3.66
N GLY A 289 19.44 -31.58 -4.07
CA GLY A 289 20.03 -32.84 -4.51
C GLY A 289 21.55 -32.76 -4.63
N PRO A 290 22.20 -33.86 -5.03
CA PRO A 290 23.64 -33.88 -5.22
C PRO A 290 24.05 -32.91 -6.34
N GLY A 291 25.04 -32.07 -6.06
CA GLY A 291 25.54 -31.06 -6.98
C GLY A 291 25.72 -29.70 -6.32
N GLU A 292 26.38 -28.80 -7.05
CA GLU A 292 26.56 -27.41 -6.61
C GLU A 292 25.18 -26.71 -6.52
N PRO A 293 24.96 -25.85 -5.51
CA PRO A 293 23.78 -24.99 -5.47
C PRO A 293 23.66 -24.15 -6.73
N ASP A 294 22.43 -24.02 -7.26
CA ASP A 294 22.17 -23.10 -8.37
C ASP A 294 22.59 -21.68 -7.93
N PRO A 295 23.58 -21.06 -8.60
CA PRO A 295 24.00 -19.72 -8.24
C PRO A 295 22.87 -18.71 -8.37
N ALA A 296 21.82 -19.00 -9.15
CA ALA A 296 20.60 -18.20 -9.26
C ALA A 296 19.69 -18.25 -8.02
N GLY A 297 19.89 -19.23 -7.13
CA GLY A 297 19.10 -19.44 -5.92
C GLY A 297 17.75 -20.11 -6.14
N ALA A 298 16.84 -19.97 -5.17
CA ALA A 298 15.47 -20.48 -5.24
C ALA A 298 14.45 -19.35 -5.11
N VAL A 299 13.39 -19.39 -5.92
CA VAL A 299 12.25 -18.47 -5.79
C VAL A 299 11.53 -18.76 -4.49
N PHE A 300 11.13 -17.72 -3.75
CA PHE A 300 10.30 -17.86 -2.56
C PHE A 300 9.18 -16.81 -2.52
N ASP A 301 8.21 -17.03 -1.63
CA ASP A 301 7.14 -16.09 -1.32
C ASP A 301 7.27 -15.65 0.15
N HIS A 302 6.95 -14.40 0.44
CA HIS A 302 7.02 -13.90 1.81
C HIS A 302 5.93 -14.48 2.72
N ASP A 303 4.90 -15.09 2.14
CA ASP A 303 3.92 -15.87 2.90
C ASP A 303 4.56 -17.12 3.56
N ASP A 304 5.63 -17.65 2.96
CA ASP A 304 6.42 -18.77 3.49
C ASP A 304 7.63 -18.31 4.32
N GLU A 305 7.92 -17.01 4.34
CA GLU A 305 9.08 -16.44 5.05
C GLU A 305 8.76 -16.14 6.52
N SER A 306 9.64 -16.64 7.39
CA SER A 306 9.65 -16.40 8.83
C SER A 306 10.90 -15.60 9.20
N ALA A 307 10.75 -14.29 9.36
CA ALA A 307 11.85 -13.39 9.71
C ALA A 307 11.70 -12.84 11.15
N ARG A 308 12.34 -13.52 12.11
CA ARG A 308 12.34 -13.20 13.54
C ARG A 308 13.76 -12.93 14.06
N PRO A 309 13.91 -12.16 15.15
CA PRO A 309 15.24 -11.89 15.72
C PRO A 309 16.02 -13.14 16.11
N HIS A 310 15.33 -14.21 16.51
CA HIS A 310 15.94 -15.45 16.96
C HIS A 310 15.92 -16.57 15.91
N ARG A 311 15.26 -16.35 14.76
CA ARG A 311 15.09 -17.37 13.73
C ARG A 311 14.76 -16.74 12.38
N TYR A 312 15.49 -17.16 11.35
CA TYR A 312 15.10 -16.96 9.96
C TYR A 312 14.72 -18.31 9.32
N GLY A 313 13.71 -18.34 8.47
CA GLY A 313 13.34 -19.52 7.68
C GLY A 313 12.47 -19.17 6.49
N VAL A 314 12.55 -19.96 5.43
CA VAL A 314 11.82 -19.83 4.16
C VAL A 314 11.88 -21.15 3.41
#